data_AF-A0A5N6E6L4-F1
#
_entry.id   AF-A0A5N6E6L4-F1
#
_cell.length_a   1.000
_cell.length_b   1.000
_cell.length_c   1.000
_cell.angle_alpha   90.00
_cell.angle_beta   90.00
_cell.angle_gamma   90.00
#
_symmetry.space_group_name_H-M   'P 1'
#
loop_
_entity.id
_entity.type
_entity.pdbx_description
1 polymer ?
#
loop_
_entity_poly.entity_id
_entity_poly.type
_entity_poly.pdbx_seq_one_letter_code
_entity_poly.pdbx_strand_id
1 'polypeptide(L)'
;MRVSTPVTVSIVYDTLAHQSTIQVIGLGIYSAALSVYNGLQYNQLRDIAGVLTDNDALRSEVWPLLRGMIISTVVITASFTFWIQCNAWKLYEEFAWVTPAKSGSEYTNEAQVFILPGKKTFSYSVIDIALTLTSSTHWLLLSLLKFDGFFFLGFLLQLAIQPFTQSDPTFVAAVTLMPISCCLLFTTAWVVRHEYRVGTIVISVLQLALIGFFIYMFTVFYSPSTYQSYLQSQMTLTFFGITTIVLPLGIVTMICLCFQNFGQGLRPYVSGGVKARLLGETFEMQLREGYLRVPHEAT
;
A
#
# COMPACT_ATOMS: atom_id res chain seq x y z
N MET A 1 -21.53 21.78 0.47
CA MET A 1 -21.59 20.36 0.88
C MET A 1 -20.19 19.80 0.91
N ARG A 2 -19.60 19.61 2.10
CA ARG A 2 -18.33 18.90 2.27
C ARG A 2 -18.65 17.42 2.48
N VAL A 3 -18.67 16.65 1.40
CA VAL A 3 -18.66 15.19 1.50
C VAL A 3 -17.19 14.77 1.58
N SER A 4 -16.59 14.98 2.75
CA SER A 4 -15.35 14.29 3.11
C SER A 4 -15.76 12.88 3.52
N THR A 5 -15.51 11.92 2.65
CA THR A 5 -15.68 10.50 2.93
C THR A 5 -14.94 10.16 4.24
N PRO A 6 -15.63 9.59 5.26
CA PRO A 6 -15.05 9.35 6.59
C PRO A 6 -13.80 8.48 6.52
N VAL A 7 -13.75 7.58 5.53
CA VAL A 7 -12.60 6.73 5.24
C VAL A 7 -11.33 7.55 5.03
N THR A 8 -11.38 8.58 4.19
CA THR A 8 -10.22 9.41 3.81
C THR A 8 -9.67 10.20 4.99
N VAL A 9 -10.56 10.69 5.86
CA VAL A 9 -10.16 11.39 7.10
C VAL A 9 -9.54 10.43 8.10
N SER A 10 -10.07 9.21 8.22
CA SER A 10 -9.48 8.18 9.07
C SER A 10 -8.07 7.80 8.62
N ILE A 11 -7.82 7.67 7.31
CA ILE A 11 -6.47 7.38 6.80
C ILE A 11 -5.54 8.57 7.04
N VAL A 12 -5.96 9.80 6.72
CA VAL A 12 -5.12 10.99 6.94
C VAL A 12 -4.82 11.21 8.43
N TYR A 13 -5.78 10.93 9.32
CA TYR A 13 -5.58 10.98 10.76
C TYR A 13 -4.64 9.88 11.25
N ASP A 14 -4.78 8.64 10.75
CA ASP A 14 -3.84 7.52 11.00
C ASP A 14 -2.42 7.86 10.51
N THR A 15 -2.31 8.56 9.36
CA THR A 15 -1.03 8.99 8.78
C THR A 15 -0.38 10.14 9.56
N LEU A 16 -1.16 11.11 10.04
CA LEU A 16 -0.69 12.20 10.90
C LEU A 16 -0.31 11.69 12.31
N ALA A 17 -1.04 10.72 12.85
CA ALA A 17 -0.75 10.12 14.15
C ALA A 17 0.53 9.27 14.15
N HIS A 18 0.93 8.72 13.00
CA HIS A 18 2.10 7.83 12.87
C HIS A 18 3.31 8.42 12.11
N GLN A 19 3.31 9.72 11.76
CA GLN A 19 4.42 10.39 11.03
C GLN A 19 4.93 9.62 9.80
N SER A 20 4.08 8.81 9.18
CA SER A 20 4.51 7.84 8.17
C SER A 20 4.25 8.38 6.77
N THR A 21 5.19 9.19 6.25
CA THR A 21 5.18 9.71 4.87
C THR A 21 4.96 8.61 3.82
N ILE A 22 5.31 7.36 4.15
CA ILE A 22 5.09 6.18 3.32
C ILE A 22 3.61 5.90 3.00
N GLN A 23 2.68 6.17 3.94
CA GLN A 23 1.25 5.92 3.73
C GLN A 23 0.67 6.93 2.74
N VAL A 24 1.12 8.18 2.78
CA VAL A 24 0.71 9.22 1.83
C VAL A 24 1.20 8.89 0.42
N ILE A 25 2.45 8.42 0.29
CA ILE A 25 2.99 7.97 -1.00
C ILE A 25 2.20 6.79 -1.55
N GLY A 26 1.90 5.80 -0.71
CA GLY A 26 1.06 4.66 -1.10
C GLY A 26 -0.35 5.07 -1.52
N LEU A 27 -0.96 6.05 -0.83
CA LEU A 27 -2.27 6.60 -1.19
C LEU A 27 -2.23 7.33 -2.54
N GLY A 28 -1.14 8.04 -2.85
CA GLY A 28 -0.93 8.67 -4.16
C GLY A 28 -0.87 7.64 -5.29
N ILE A 29 -0.08 6.58 -5.10
CA ILE A 29 0.04 5.47 -6.06
C ILE A 29 -1.32 4.77 -6.26
N TYR A 30 -2.06 4.51 -5.18
CA TYR A 30 -3.39 3.93 -5.23
C TYR A 30 -4.38 4.79 -6.01
N SER A 31 -4.40 6.11 -5.74
CA SER A 31 -5.28 7.04 -6.46
C SER A 31 -4.94 7.10 -7.95
N ALA A 32 -3.66 7.08 -8.32
CA ALA A 32 -3.23 7.03 -9.72
C ALA A 32 -3.68 5.73 -10.40
N ALA A 33 -3.54 4.59 -9.73
CA ALA A 33 -4.01 3.30 -10.23
C ALA A 33 -5.53 3.29 -10.47
N LEU A 34 -6.33 3.85 -9.55
CA LEU A 34 -7.78 4.01 -9.74
C LEU A 34 -8.11 4.92 -10.93
N SER A 35 -7.37 6.00 -11.13
CA SER A 35 -7.58 6.88 -12.29
C SER A 35 -7.33 6.16 -13.61
N VAL A 36 -6.28 5.32 -13.69
CA VAL A 36 -6.01 4.48 -14.86
C VAL A 36 -7.12 3.47 -15.07
N TYR A 37 -7.57 2.80 -14.01
CA TYR A 37 -8.68 1.85 -14.07
C TYR A 37 -9.96 2.49 -14.63
N ASN A 38 -10.35 3.67 -14.14
CA ASN A 38 -11.53 4.38 -14.64
C ASN A 38 -11.40 4.72 -16.13
N GLY A 39 -10.19 5.03 -16.60
CA GLY A 39 -9.90 5.23 -18.02
C GLY A 39 -10.04 3.95 -18.84
N LEU A 40 -9.55 2.82 -18.34
CA LEU A 40 -9.69 1.51 -18.99
C LEU A 40 -11.15 1.07 -19.07
N GLN A 41 -11.93 1.33 -18.02
CA GLN A 41 -13.35 0.97 -17.93
C GLN A 41 -14.19 1.65 -19.02
N TYR A 42 -13.79 2.83 -19.50
CA TYR A 42 -14.46 3.51 -20.61
C TYR A 42 -14.50 2.66 -21.88
N ASN A 43 -13.38 2.01 -22.23
CA ASN A 43 -13.32 1.16 -23.42
C ASN A 43 -14.24 -0.06 -23.28
N GLN A 44 -14.25 -0.68 -22.10
CA GLN A 44 -15.10 -1.84 -21.83
C GLN A 44 -16.57 -1.50 -21.98
N LEU A 45 -16.98 -0.37 -21.42
CA LEU A 45 -18.38 0.03 -21.45
C LEU A 45 -18.82 0.46 -22.85
N ARG A 46 -17.91 1.02 -23.65
CA ARG A 46 -18.14 1.27 -25.08
C ARG A 46 -18.39 -0.02 -25.85
N ASP A 47 -17.57 -1.04 -25.61
CA ASP A 47 -17.68 -2.31 -26.34
C ASP A 47 -18.97 -3.06 -25.95
N ILE A 48 -19.35 -3.03 -24.66
CA ILE A 48 -20.63 -3.55 -24.17
C ILE A 48 -21.81 -2.78 -24.78
N ALA A 49 -21.74 -1.45 -24.80
CA ALA A 49 -22.81 -0.63 -25.38
C ALA A 49 -22.96 -0.82 -26.89
N GLY A 50 -21.86 -1.05 -27.61
CA GLY A 50 -21.90 -1.38 -29.05
C GLY A 50 -22.67 -2.67 -29.31
N VAL A 51 -22.31 -3.75 -28.61
CA VAL A 51 -23.01 -5.05 -28.72
C VAL A 51 -24.49 -4.93 -28.34
N LEU A 52 -24.84 -4.18 -27.29
CA LEU A 52 -26.24 -4.00 -26.89
C LEU A 52 -27.04 -3.15 -27.88
N THR A 53 -26.39 -2.20 -28.56
CA THR A 53 -27.02 -1.38 -29.60
C THR A 53 -27.27 -2.21 -30.86
N ASP A 54 -26.31 -3.05 -31.25
CA ASP A 54 -26.44 -3.95 -32.42
C ASP A 54 -27.57 -4.98 -32.24
N ASN A 55 -27.87 -5.36 -31.00
CA ASN A 55 -28.96 -6.27 -30.65
C ASN A 55 -30.31 -5.56 -30.37
N ASP A 56 -30.43 -4.26 -30.64
CA ASP A 56 -31.61 -3.43 -30.40
C ASP A 56 -32.11 -3.45 -28.93
N ALA A 57 -31.22 -3.80 -28.01
CA ALA A 57 -31.49 -3.91 -26.57
C ALA A 57 -31.26 -2.59 -25.82
N LEU A 58 -30.53 -1.64 -26.43
CA LEU A 58 -30.21 -0.34 -25.84
C LEU A 58 -30.95 0.79 -26.56
N ARG A 59 -31.70 1.63 -25.82
CA ARG A 59 -32.25 2.87 -26.37
C ARG A 59 -31.11 3.82 -26.75
N SER A 60 -31.19 4.42 -27.93
CA SER A 60 -30.17 5.33 -28.49
C SER A 60 -29.85 6.54 -27.59
N GLU A 61 -30.77 6.93 -26.70
CA GLU A 61 -30.62 8.01 -25.72
C GLU A 61 -29.73 7.67 -24.52
N VAL A 62 -29.49 6.38 -24.24
CA VAL A 62 -28.77 5.93 -23.03
C VAL A 62 -27.26 6.12 -23.17
N TRP A 63 -26.71 5.91 -24.38
CA TRP A 63 -25.27 6.00 -24.62
C TRP A 63 -24.67 7.39 -24.32
N PRO A 64 -25.27 8.52 -24.76
CA PRO A 64 -24.78 9.86 -24.40
C PRO A 64 -24.73 10.10 -22.88
N LEU A 65 -25.73 9.62 -22.14
CA LEU A 65 -25.78 9.74 -20.68
C LEU A 65 -24.67 8.91 -20.02
N LEU A 66 -24.52 7.65 -20.43
CA LEU A 66 -23.51 6.74 -19.93
C LEU A 66 -22.09 7.25 -20.19
N ARG A 67 -21.85 7.74 -21.41
CA ARG A 67 -20.60 8.37 -21.81
C ARG A 67 -20.27 9.56 -20.92
N GLY A 68 -21.26 10.42 -20.62
CA GLY A 68 -21.09 11.57 -19.73
C GLY A 68 -20.70 11.16 -18.30
N MET A 69 -21.37 10.14 -17.74
CA MET A 69 -21.09 9.65 -16.38
C MET A 69 -19.67 9.09 -16.24
N ILE A 70 -19.20 8.25 -17.17
CA ILE A 70 -17.84 7.68 -17.08
C ILE A 70 -16.77 8.77 -17.21
N ILE A 71 -16.92 9.67 -18.18
CA ILE A 71 -15.95 10.77 -18.38
C ILE A 71 -15.87 11.61 -17.11
N SER A 72 -17.02 11.88 -16.46
CA SER A 72 -17.05 12.58 -15.18
C SER A 72 -16.25 11.83 -14.10
N THR A 73 -16.43 10.51 -13.96
CA THR A 73 -15.68 9.69 -13.00
C THR A 73 -14.17 9.75 -13.23
N VAL A 74 -13.71 9.70 -14.49
CA VAL A 74 -12.28 9.81 -14.85
C VAL A 74 -11.73 11.18 -14.45
N VAL A 75 -12.42 12.27 -14.80
CA VAL A 75 -11.98 13.64 -14.51
C VAL A 75 -11.93 13.92 -13.02
N ILE A 76 -12.96 13.48 -12.27
CA ILE A 76 -13.01 13.66 -10.81
C ILE A 76 -11.86 12.91 -10.15
N THR A 77 -11.63 11.66 -10.54
CA THR A 77 -10.56 10.82 -9.95
C THR A 77 -9.17 11.35 -10.29
N ALA A 78 -8.96 11.80 -11.54
CA ALA A 78 -7.70 12.41 -11.95
C ALA A 78 -7.42 13.72 -11.18
N SER A 79 -8.44 14.57 -11.02
CA SER A 79 -8.33 15.82 -10.27
C SER A 79 -7.98 15.57 -8.80
N PHE A 80 -8.63 14.58 -8.19
CA PHE A 80 -8.35 14.18 -6.81
C PHE A 80 -6.94 13.60 -6.65
N THR A 81 -6.48 12.81 -7.62
CA THR A 81 -5.13 12.26 -7.66
C THR A 81 -4.08 13.38 -7.70
N PHE A 82 -4.26 14.37 -8.56
CA PHE A 82 -3.37 15.52 -8.64
C PHE A 82 -3.33 16.29 -7.30
N TRP A 83 -4.50 16.52 -6.70
CA TRP A 83 -4.59 17.19 -5.40
C TRP A 83 -3.82 16.42 -4.31
N ILE A 84 -4.01 15.10 -4.19
CA ILE A 84 -3.26 14.27 -3.24
C ILE A 84 -1.76 14.36 -3.51
N GLN A 85 -1.34 14.28 -4.77
CA GLN A 85 0.07 14.30 -5.13
C GLN A 85 0.76 15.64 -4.78
N CYS A 86 0.07 16.76 -4.95
CA CYS A 86 0.57 18.08 -4.52
C CYS A 86 0.72 18.17 -2.99
N ASN A 87 -0.27 17.67 -2.24
CA ASN A 87 -0.18 17.65 -0.77
C ASN A 87 0.94 16.71 -0.31
N ALA A 88 1.11 15.57 -0.97
CA ALA A 88 2.18 14.62 -0.68
C ALA A 88 3.58 15.22 -0.89
N TRP A 89 3.77 16.01 -1.95
CA TRP A 89 5.04 16.69 -2.23
C TRP A 89 5.42 17.66 -1.11
N LYS A 90 4.48 18.54 -0.72
CA LYS A 90 4.73 19.51 0.36
C LYS A 90 5.03 18.82 1.69
N LEU A 91 4.28 17.76 1.99
CA LEU A 91 4.48 17.00 3.22
C LEU A 91 5.84 16.27 3.22
N TYR A 92 6.29 15.77 2.08
CA TYR A 92 7.61 15.16 1.95
C TYR A 92 8.72 16.17 2.24
N GLU A 93 8.63 17.38 1.70
CA GLU A 93 9.61 18.45 1.98
C GLU A 93 9.67 18.78 3.48
N GLU A 94 8.51 18.91 4.14
CA GLU A 94 8.44 19.21 5.58
C GLU A 94 9.10 18.17 6.48
N PHE A 95 9.09 16.90 6.08
CA PHE A 95 9.73 15.82 6.83
C PHE A 95 11.16 15.53 6.36
N ALA A 96 11.53 15.89 5.12
CA ALA A 96 12.84 15.57 4.55
C ALA A 96 14.01 16.28 5.24
N TRP A 97 13.80 17.46 5.83
CA TRP A 97 14.86 18.20 6.55
C TRP A 97 15.02 17.77 8.02
N VAL A 98 14.07 17.02 8.59
CA VAL A 98 14.16 16.56 9.99
C VAL A 98 15.08 15.33 10.10
N THR A 99 15.23 14.57 9.01
CA THR A 99 16.03 13.33 8.97
C THR A 99 17.55 13.55 9.02
N PRO A 100 18.16 14.58 8.39
CA PRO A 100 19.60 14.81 8.48
C PRO A 100 20.04 15.57 9.74
N ALA A 101 19.17 16.41 10.32
CA ALA A 101 19.59 17.34 11.38
C ALA A 101 19.70 16.69 12.77
N LYS A 102 18.95 15.61 13.05
CA LYS A 102 18.98 14.92 14.35
C LYS A 102 20.16 13.97 14.55
N SER A 103 20.90 13.62 13.49
CA SER A 103 22.12 12.81 13.58
C SER A 103 23.41 13.66 13.64
N GLY A 104 23.29 14.99 13.58
CA GLY A 104 24.44 15.88 13.36
C GLY A 104 24.59 17.03 14.36
N SER A 105 23.78 17.14 15.42
CA SER A 105 23.88 18.27 16.37
C SER A 105 24.38 17.91 17.76
N GLU A 106 25.21 16.86 17.89
CA GLU A 106 25.96 16.63 19.12
C GLU A 106 27.38 16.12 18.84
N TYR A 107 28.08 16.76 17.90
CA TYR A 107 29.53 16.82 17.95
C TYR A 107 29.99 18.22 17.57
N THR A 108 30.36 18.95 18.62
CA THR A 108 31.44 19.95 18.66
C THR A 108 31.34 21.17 17.76
N ASN A 109 31.16 22.30 18.44
CA ASN A 109 31.55 23.62 17.97
C ASN A 109 33.01 23.63 17.51
N GLU A 110 33.32 24.55 16.58
CA GLU A 110 34.64 24.90 16.04
C GLU A 110 35.18 24.06 14.86
N ALA A 111 34.79 24.42 13.63
CA ALA A 111 35.72 24.74 12.51
C ALA A 111 35.01 24.77 11.13
N GLN A 112 34.96 25.98 10.58
CA GLN A 112 34.90 26.41 9.19
C GLN A 112 34.97 25.39 8.02
N VAL A 113 34.03 25.60 7.08
CA VAL A 113 34.17 25.67 5.60
C VAL A 113 34.78 24.46 4.86
N PHE A 114 33.92 23.75 4.12
CA PHE A 114 34.29 23.25 2.78
C PHE A 114 33.06 23.08 1.87
N ILE A 115 32.93 23.95 0.87
CA ILE A 115 32.09 23.71 -0.30
C ILE A 115 32.87 22.77 -1.23
N LEU A 116 32.32 21.61 -1.60
CA LEU A 116 32.51 21.07 -2.94
C LEU A 116 31.25 20.37 -3.50
N PRO A 117 31.02 20.50 -4.83
CA PRO A 117 29.87 19.98 -5.55
C PRO A 117 30.12 18.56 -6.09
N GLY A 118 29.07 17.76 -6.23
CA GLY A 118 29.02 16.64 -7.18
C GLY A 118 29.58 15.29 -6.71
N LYS A 119 28.75 14.25 -6.92
CA LYS A 119 29.02 12.80 -6.97
C LYS A 119 29.42 12.06 -5.68
N LYS A 120 28.44 11.25 -5.24
CA LYS A 120 28.51 9.89 -4.66
C LYS A 120 29.54 9.63 -3.54
N THR A 121 29.04 9.54 -2.31
CA THR A 121 29.36 8.42 -1.40
C THR A 121 28.14 8.08 -0.53
N PHE A 122 27.33 7.18 -1.07
CA PHE A 122 26.28 6.43 -0.38
C PHE A 122 26.97 5.45 0.56
N SER A 123 27.20 5.85 1.81
CA SER A 123 27.71 4.96 2.86
C SER A 123 27.26 5.47 4.22
N TYR A 124 25.96 5.63 4.39
CA TYR A 124 25.38 5.70 5.73
C TYR A 124 25.29 4.28 6.27
N SER A 125 25.80 4.11 7.47
CA SER A 125 25.91 2.88 8.25
C SER A 125 24.71 1.94 8.06
N VAL A 126 24.97 0.77 7.49
CA VAL A 126 24.00 -0.31 7.29
C VAL A 126 23.26 -0.71 8.57
N ILE A 127 23.80 -0.39 9.75
CA ILE A 127 23.25 -0.76 11.06
C ILE A 127 22.17 0.23 11.52
N ASP A 128 22.34 1.54 11.32
CA ASP A 128 21.33 2.56 11.66
C ASP A 128 20.20 2.63 10.63
N ILE A 129 20.54 2.35 9.37
CA ILE A 129 19.57 2.07 8.32
C ILE A 129 18.83 0.77 8.65
N ALA A 130 19.48 -0.32 9.07
CA ALA A 130 18.79 -1.55 9.44
C ALA A 130 17.86 -1.38 10.65
N LEU A 131 18.23 -0.62 11.68
CA LEU A 131 17.39 -0.40 12.87
C LEU A 131 16.16 0.48 12.55
N THR A 132 16.34 1.54 11.75
CA THR A 132 15.25 2.41 11.26
C THR A 132 14.38 1.68 10.23
N LEU A 133 14.99 0.86 9.37
CA LEU A 133 14.28 -0.01 8.44
C LEU A 133 13.50 -1.10 9.18
N THR A 134 13.99 -1.66 10.29
CA THR A 134 13.31 -2.75 11.02
C THR A 134 11.99 -2.30 11.63
N SER A 135 11.93 -1.11 12.22
CA SER A 135 10.66 -0.55 12.70
C SER A 135 9.77 -0.17 11.50
N SER A 136 10.37 0.43 10.47
CA SER A 136 9.66 0.86 9.26
C SER A 136 9.12 -0.30 8.41
N THR A 137 9.75 -1.47 8.40
CA THR A 137 9.35 -2.64 7.59
C THR A 137 8.03 -3.19 8.09
N HIS A 138 7.81 -3.21 9.41
CA HIS A 138 6.53 -3.62 9.98
C HIS A 138 5.41 -2.66 9.59
N TRP A 139 5.62 -1.34 9.72
CA TRP A 139 4.62 -0.33 9.33
C TRP A 139 4.38 -0.31 7.82
N LEU A 140 5.42 -0.48 7.02
CA LEU A 140 5.36 -0.56 5.57
C LEU A 140 4.62 -1.82 5.13
N LEU A 141 4.89 -2.98 5.75
CA LEU A 141 4.15 -4.22 5.51
C LEU A 141 2.66 -4.06 5.83
N LEU A 142 2.32 -3.49 6.98
CA LEU A 142 0.92 -3.22 7.36
C LEU A 142 0.24 -2.27 6.38
N SER A 143 0.95 -1.26 5.88
CA SER A 143 0.46 -0.34 4.86
C SER A 143 0.23 -1.05 3.52
N LEU A 144 1.20 -1.86 3.07
CA LEU A 144 1.13 -2.62 1.82
C LEU A 144 -0.04 -3.61 1.82
N LEU A 145 -0.28 -4.25 2.97
CA LEU A 145 -1.38 -5.19 3.18
C LEU A 145 -2.76 -4.51 3.11
N LYS A 146 -2.88 -3.26 3.60
CA LYS A 146 -4.09 -2.45 3.43
C LYS A 146 -4.34 -2.15 1.94
N PHE A 147 -3.30 -1.74 1.20
CA PHE A 147 -3.42 -1.46 -0.23
C PHE A 147 -3.79 -2.70 -1.03
N ASP A 148 -3.16 -3.84 -0.75
CA ASP A 148 -3.50 -5.13 -1.36
C ASP A 148 -4.97 -5.49 -1.16
N GLY A 149 -5.50 -5.30 0.06
CA GLY A 149 -6.92 -5.48 0.35
C GLY A 149 -7.86 -4.61 -0.50
N PHE A 150 -7.48 -3.36 -0.79
CA PHE A 150 -8.28 -2.48 -1.65
C PHE A 150 -8.25 -2.88 -3.13
N PHE A 151 -7.09 -3.26 -3.66
CA PHE A 151 -6.99 -3.74 -5.05
C PHE A 151 -7.66 -5.10 -5.22
N PHE A 152 -7.54 -5.96 -4.22
CA PHE A 152 -8.24 -7.22 -4.17
C PHE A 152 -9.76 -7.02 -4.21
N LEU A 153 -10.31 -6.09 -3.43
CA LEU A 153 -11.74 -5.72 -3.51
C LEU A 153 -12.15 -5.26 -4.92
N GLY A 154 -11.31 -4.47 -5.58
CA GLY A 154 -11.53 -4.06 -6.98
C GLY A 154 -11.59 -5.24 -7.94
N PHE A 155 -10.69 -6.21 -7.78
CA PHE A 155 -10.68 -7.46 -8.53
C PHE A 155 -11.95 -8.30 -8.28
N LEU A 156 -12.41 -8.39 -7.01
CA LEU A 156 -13.67 -9.06 -6.67
C LEU A 156 -14.87 -8.45 -7.40
N LEU A 157 -14.96 -7.13 -7.40
CA LEU A 157 -16.03 -6.41 -8.09
C LEU A 157 -15.96 -6.64 -9.60
N GLN A 158 -14.76 -6.59 -10.19
CA GLN A 158 -14.58 -6.82 -11.62
C GLN A 158 -14.96 -8.26 -12.01
N LEU A 159 -14.64 -9.25 -11.19
CA LEU A 159 -15.10 -10.62 -11.42
C LEU A 159 -16.61 -10.75 -11.24
N ALA A 160 -17.22 -10.10 -10.25
CA ALA A 160 -18.66 -10.18 -10.01
C ALA A 160 -19.51 -9.65 -11.18
N ILE A 161 -18.98 -8.72 -11.98
CA ILE A 161 -19.66 -8.18 -13.18
C ILE A 161 -19.68 -9.21 -14.33
N GLN A 162 -18.79 -10.20 -14.30
CA GLN A 162 -18.62 -11.13 -15.41
C GLN A 162 -19.72 -12.22 -15.43
N PRO A 163 -20.31 -12.52 -16.59
CA PRO A 163 -21.29 -13.59 -16.69
C PRO A 163 -20.59 -14.96 -16.56
N PHE A 164 -20.73 -15.59 -15.40
CA PHE A 164 -20.22 -16.94 -15.18
C PHE A 164 -21.31 -17.99 -15.49
N THR A 165 -20.92 -19.04 -16.19
CA THR A 165 -21.70 -20.28 -16.26
C THR A 165 -21.47 -21.03 -14.95
N GLN A 166 -22.53 -21.29 -14.18
CA GLN A 166 -22.44 -21.79 -12.80
C GLN A 166 -21.74 -23.15 -12.64
N SER A 167 -21.49 -23.87 -13.73
CA SER A 167 -20.89 -25.21 -13.75
C SER A 167 -19.38 -25.24 -14.01
N ASP A 168 -18.72 -24.10 -14.24
CA ASP A 168 -17.29 -24.10 -14.54
C ASP A 168 -16.45 -24.29 -13.26
N PRO A 169 -15.59 -25.32 -13.18
CA PRO A 169 -14.79 -25.59 -11.97
C PRO A 169 -13.87 -24.42 -11.60
N THR A 170 -13.43 -23.66 -12.60
CA THR A 170 -12.64 -22.44 -12.41
C THR A 170 -13.42 -21.36 -11.65
N PHE A 171 -14.71 -21.18 -11.94
CA PHE A 171 -15.54 -20.18 -11.25
C PHE A 171 -15.70 -20.54 -9.77
N VAL A 172 -16.00 -21.82 -9.49
CA VAL A 172 -16.13 -22.31 -8.11
C VAL A 172 -14.83 -22.13 -7.34
N ALA A 173 -13.68 -22.43 -7.97
CA ALA A 173 -12.36 -22.23 -7.39
C ALA A 173 -12.08 -20.74 -7.11
N ALA A 174 -12.38 -19.84 -8.06
CA ALA A 174 -12.23 -18.41 -7.88
C ALA A 174 -13.06 -17.90 -6.70
N VAL A 175 -14.37 -18.17 -6.72
CA VAL A 175 -15.32 -17.70 -5.69
C VAL A 175 -14.96 -18.23 -4.30
N THR A 176 -14.51 -19.48 -4.20
CA THR A 176 -14.11 -20.07 -2.91
C THR A 176 -12.80 -19.48 -2.40
N LEU A 177 -11.85 -19.18 -3.29
CA LEU A 177 -10.56 -18.64 -2.89
C LEU A 177 -10.63 -17.16 -2.48
N MET A 178 -11.62 -16.42 -2.96
CA MET A 178 -11.83 -15.01 -2.61
C MET A 178 -11.98 -14.73 -1.11
N PRO A 179 -12.85 -15.42 -0.35
CA PRO A 179 -12.93 -15.25 1.10
C PRO A 179 -11.68 -15.77 1.79
N ILE A 180 -11.07 -16.84 1.28
CA ILE A 180 -9.85 -17.42 1.85
C ILE A 180 -8.70 -16.40 1.79
N SER A 181 -8.50 -15.71 0.67
CA SER A 181 -7.46 -14.68 0.55
C SER A 181 -7.74 -13.47 1.46
N CYS A 182 -9.01 -13.07 1.64
CA CYS A 182 -9.38 -12.02 2.59
C CYS A 182 -9.00 -12.40 4.04
N CYS A 183 -9.34 -13.63 4.47
CA CYS A 183 -8.92 -14.15 5.77
C CYS A 183 -7.40 -14.23 5.90
N LEU A 184 -6.71 -14.58 4.82
CA LEU A 184 -5.25 -14.65 4.76
C LEU A 184 -4.61 -13.27 4.98
N LEU A 185 -5.15 -12.20 4.40
CA LEU A 185 -4.68 -10.83 4.66
C LEU A 185 -4.75 -10.47 6.16
N PHE A 186 -5.90 -10.69 6.80
CA PHE A 186 -6.04 -10.42 8.24
C PHE A 186 -5.12 -11.29 9.09
N THR A 187 -4.98 -12.56 8.73
CA THR A 187 -4.10 -13.51 9.43
C THR A 187 -2.63 -13.09 9.30
N THR A 188 -2.19 -12.64 8.13
CA THR A 188 -0.84 -12.09 7.91
C THR A 188 -0.58 -10.90 8.82
N ALA A 189 -1.51 -9.94 8.89
CA ALA A 189 -1.38 -8.78 9.78
C ALA A 189 -1.24 -9.22 11.25
N TRP A 190 -2.05 -10.18 11.66
CA TRP A 190 -2.09 -10.66 13.04
C TRP A 190 -0.83 -11.44 13.42
N VAL A 191 -0.41 -12.40 12.59
CA VAL A 191 0.77 -13.24 12.82
C VAL A 191 2.05 -12.40 12.90
N VAL A 192 2.22 -11.45 11.98
CA VAL A 192 3.43 -10.61 11.96
C VAL A 192 3.48 -9.66 13.15
N ARG A 193 2.33 -9.13 13.61
CA ARG A 193 2.25 -8.33 14.86
C ARG A 193 2.64 -9.11 16.11
N HIS A 194 2.37 -10.42 16.13
CA HIS A 194 2.67 -11.27 17.28
C HIS A 194 4.07 -11.90 17.21
N GLU A 195 4.85 -11.62 16.16
CA GLU A 195 6.20 -12.17 15.92
C GLU A 195 6.23 -13.71 15.98
N TYR A 196 5.14 -14.39 15.61
CA TYR A 196 5.08 -15.84 15.66
C TYR A 196 5.86 -16.45 14.49
N ARG A 197 7.07 -16.96 14.78
CA ARG A 197 8.04 -17.47 13.77
C ARG A 197 7.44 -18.53 12.84
N VAL A 198 6.84 -19.58 13.41
CA VAL A 198 6.26 -20.67 12.62
C VAL A 198 5.11 -20.15 11.77
N GLY A 199 4.21 -19.35 12.36
CA GLY A 199 3.11 -18.75 11.60
C GLY A 199 3.58 -17.85 10.47
N THR A 200 4.70 -17.14 10.64
CA THR A 200 5.24 -16.26 9.60
C THR A 200 5.80 -17.04 8.41
N ILE A 201 6.42 -18.20 8.66
CA ILE A 201 6.83 -19.11 7.58
C ILE A 201 5.59 -19.68 6.89
N VAL A 202 4.61 -20.17 7.65
CA VAL A 202 3.37 -20.75 7.11
C VAL A 202 2.63 -19.73 6.24
N ILE A 203 2.44 -18.50 6.74
CA ILE A 203 1.70 -17.46 6.01
C ILE A 203 2.47 -16.98 4.77
N SER A 204 3.81 -16.95 4.80
CA SER A 204 4.64 -16.64 3.64
C SER A 204 4.46 -17.68 2.53
N VAL A 205 4.45 -18.97 2.88
CA VAL A 205 4.19 -20.07 1.93
C VAL A 205 2.76 -19.99 1.37
N LEU A 206 1.78 -19.68 2.22
CA LEU A 206 0.39 -19.50 1.78
C LEU A 206 0.24 -18.30 0.82
N GLN A 207 0.97 -17.20 1.06
CA GLN A 207 0.98 -16.05 0.15
C GLN A 207 1.63 -16.39 -1.20
N LEU A 208 2.71 -17.17 -1.20
CA LEU A 208 3.34 -17.71 -2.42
C LEU A 208 2.39 -18.64 -3.20
N ALA A 209 1.65 -19.49 -2.51
CA ALA A 209 0.62 -20.33 -3.13
C ALA A 209 -0.50 -19.49 -3.75
N LEU A 210 -0.91 -18.42 -3.08
CA LEU A 210 -1.92 -17.48 -3.60
C LEU A 210 -1.43 -16.77 -4.88
N ILE A 211 -0.15 -16.35 -4.93
CA ILE A 211 0.46 -15.81 -6.15
C ILE A 211 0.41 -16.84 -7.29
N GLY A 212 0.77 -18.10 -7.01
CA GLY A 212 0.70 -19.18 -7.99
C GLY A 212 -0.71 -19.40 -8.54
N PHE A 213 -1.72 -19.34 -7.69
CA PHE A 213 -3.12 -19.42 -8.12
C PHE A 213 -3.53 -18.23 -8.99
N PHE A 214 -3.13 -17.01 -8.65
CA PHE A 214 -3.43 -15.84 -9.48
C PHE A 214 -2.76 -15.90 -10.84
N ILE A 215 -1.55 -16.44 -10.93
CA ILE A 215 -0.88 -16.71 -12.21
C ILE A 215 -1.67 -17.75 -13.02
N TYR A 216 -2.14 -18.84 -12.39
CA TYR A 216 -3.01 -19.81 -13.05
C TYR A 216 -4.31 -19.17 -13.55
N MET A 217 -4.97 -18.34 -12.73
CA MET A 217 -6.17 -17.61 -13.17
C MET A 217 -5.88 -16.68 -14.34
N PHE A 218 -4.72 -16.01 -14.32
CA PHE A 218 -4.28 -15.15 -15.41
C PHE A 218 -4.16 -15.95 -16.71
N THR A 219 -3.58 -17.15 -16.72
CA THR A 219 -3.50 -17.97 -17.94
C THR A 219 -4.87 -18.45 -18.41
N VAL A 220 -5.79 -18.75 -17.49
CA VAL A 220 -7.16 -19.16 -17.84
C VAL A 220 -7.94 -18.02 -18.53
N PHE A 221 -7.73 -16.76 -18.15
CA PHE A 221 -8.36 -15.62 -18.84
C PHE A 221 -7.95 -15.47 -20.30
N TYR A 222 -6.76 -15.96 -20.67
CA TYR A 222 -6.25 -15.94 -22.05
C TYR A 222 -6.42 -17.26 -22.80
N SER A 223 -7.01 -18.28 -22.16
CA SER A 223 -7.27 -19.56 -22.80
C SER A 223 -8.29 -19.41 -23.94
N PRO A 224 -8.07 -20.05 -25.12
CA PRO A 224 -8.99 -19.97 -26.25
C PRO A 224 -10.41 -20.47 -25.93
N SER A 225 -10.55 -21.38 -24.96
CA SER A 225 -11.85 -21.92 -24.52
C SER A 225 -12.77 -20.88 -23.89
N THR A 226 -12.20 -19.88 -23.22
CA THR A 226 -12.94 -18.92 -22.39
C THR A 226 -12.74 -17.48 -22.85
N TYR A 227 -11.91 -17.29 -23.89
CA TYR A 227 -11.54 -16.00 -24.45
C TYR A 227 -12.74 -15.11 -24.79
N GLN A 228 -13.77 -15.68 -25.43
CA GLN A 228 -14.96 -14.96 -25.89
C GLN A 228 -15.76 -14.33 -24.73
N SER A 229 -15.87 -15.04 -23.61
CA SER A 229 -16.59 -14.53 -22.44
C SER A 229 -15.87 -13.31 -21.84
N TYR A 230 -14.54 -13.27 -21.88
CA TYR A 230 -13.73 -12.22 -21.26
C TYR A 230 -13.42 -11.03 -22.16
N LEU A 231 -13.68 -11.10 -23.47
CA LEU A 231 -13.30 -10.09 -24.48
C LEU A 231 -13.58 -8.64 -24.06
N GLN A 232 -14.78 -8.36 -23.55
CA GLN A 232 -15.20 -7.01 -23.13
C GLN A 232 -14.44 -6.51 -21.89
N SER A 233 -14.01 -7.43 -21.03
CA SER A 233 -13.42 -7.13 -19.71
C SER A 233 -11.89 -7.31 -19.66
N GLN A 234 -11.21 -7.69 -20.75
CA GLN A 234 -9.79 -8.07 -20.73
C GLN A 234 -8.88 -6.95 -20.23
N MET A 235 -9.10 -5.72 -20.69
CA MET A 235 -8.21 -4.59 -20.35
C MET A 235 -8.18 -4.27 -18.85
N THR A 236 -9.31 -4.36 -18.14
CA THR A 236 -9.34 -4.17 -16.68
C THR A 236 -8.95 -5.43 -15.91
N LEU A 237 -9.31 -6.63 -16.40
CA LEU A 237 -8.91 -7.89 -15.77
C LEU A 237 -7.39 -8.05 -15.75
N THR A 238 -6.72 -7.62 -16.81
CA THR A 238 -5.25 -7.65 -16.93
C THR A 238 -4.59 -6.64 -16.01
N PHE A 239 -5.14 -5.44 -15.90
CA PHE A 239 -4.71 -4.44 -14.92
C PHE A 239 -4.76 -4.98 -13.50
N PHE A 240 -5.91 -5.50 -13.07
CA PHE A 240 -6.03 -6.09 -11.73
C PHE A 240 -5.17 -7.35 -11.56
N GLY A 241 -5.06 -8.19 -12.58
CA GLY A 241 -4.23 -9.40 -12.56
C GLY A 241 -2.75 -9.08 -12.31
N ILE A 242 -2.20 -8.09 -13.00
CA ILE A 242 -0.82 -7.64 -12.80
C ILE A 242 -0.63 -7.08 -11.38
N THR A 243 -1.54 -6.20 -10.93
CA THR A 243 -1.47 -5.62 -9.59
C THR A 243 -1.51 -6.69 -8.49
N THR A 244 -2.34 -7.72 -8.68
CA THR A 244 -2.52 -8.86 -7.76
C THR A 244 -1.33 -9.83 -7.76
N ILE A 245 -0.39 -9.72 -8.71
CA ILE A 245 0.89 -10.44 -8.67
C ILE A 245 1.96 -9.59 -8.01
N VAL A 246 2.07 -8.31 -8.41
CA VAL A 246 3.12 -7.39 -7.96
C VAL A 246 2.99 -7.06 -6.47
N LEU A 247 1.79 -6.76 -5.98
CA LEU A 247 1.60 -6.37 -4.58
C LEU A 247 1.90 -7.53 -3.62
N PRO A 248 1.35 -8.75 -3.79
CA PRO A 248 1.72 -9.90 -2.98
C PRO A 248 3.20 -10.28 -3.03
N LEU A 249 3.89 -10.11 -4.16
CA LEU A 249 5.33 -10.33 -4.24
C LEU A 249 6.10 -9.34 -3.34
N GLY A 250 5.66 -8.07 -3.34
CA GLY A 250 6.14 -7.07 -2.39
C GLY A 250 5.87 -7.46 -0.94
N ILE A 251 4.68 -7.99 -0.63
CA ILE A 251 4.31 -8.49 0.70
C ILE A 251 5.26 -9.61 1.14
N VAL A 252 5.49 -10.64 0.31
CA VAL A 252 6.39 -11.75 0.64
C VAL A 252 7.80 -11.26 0.92
N THR A 253 8.31 -10.34 0.08
CA THR A 253 9.63 -9.73 0.27
C THR A 253 9.72 -9.02 1.62
N MET A 254 8.70 -8.23 1.98
CA MET A 254 8.64 -7.53 3.26
C MET A 254 8.47 -8.48 4.45
N ILE A 255 7.71 -9.57 4.32
CA ILE A 255 7.60 -10.61 5.34
C ILE A 255 8.96 -11.26 5.59
N CYS A 256 9.72 -11.59 4.54
CA CYS A 256 11.07 -12.16 4.67
C CYS A 256 12.01 -11.21 5.43
N LEU A 257 11.97 -9.91 5.12
CA LEU A 257 12.75 -8.90 5.83
C LEU A 257 12.32 -8.77 7.30
N CYS A 258 11.01 -8.80 7.58
CA CYS A 258 10.52 -8.79 8.96
C CYS A 258 10.98 -10.05 9.73
N PHE A 259 10.91 -11.23 9.09
CA PHE A 259 11.30 -12.49 9.70
C PHE A 259 12.76 -12.54 10.12
N GLN A 260 13.67 -11.97 9.31
CA GLN A 260 15.10 -11.86 9.64
C GLN A 260 15.37 -11.02 10.89
N ASN A 261 14.46 -10.11 11.23
CA ASN A 261 14.62 -9.17 12.35
C ASN A 261 13.85 -9.58 13.62
N PHE A 262 13.20 -10.75 13.64
CA PHE A 262 12.42 -11.21 14.79
C PHE A 262 13.26 -11.52 16.04
N GLY A 263 12.83 -11.01 17.19
CA GLY A 263 13.47 -11.28 18.48
C GLY A 263 14.51 -10.24 18.93
N GLN A 264 14.70 -9.15 18.20
CA GLN A 264 15.60 -8.05 18.60
C GLN A 264 14.97 -7.08 19.64
N GLY A 265 13.81 -7.39 20.24
CA GLY A 265 13.27 -6.64 21.37
C GLY A 265 12.45 -5.37 21.04
N LEU A 266 12.02 -5.17 19.79
CA LEU A 266 11.22 -4.00 19.36
C LEU A 266 9.71 -4.05 19.75
N ARG A 267 9.29 -5.13 20.41
CA ARG A 267 7.90 -5.35 20.88
C ARG A 267 7.26 -4.15 21.62
N PRO A 268 7.97 -3.37 22.45
CA PRO A 268 7.39 -2.20 23.14
C PRO A 268 7.03 -1.04 22.22
N TYR A 269 7.70 -0.88 21.07
CA TYR A 269 7.49 0.23 20.14
C TYR A 269 6.34 -0.02 19.15
N VAL A 270 6.01 -1.29 18.88
CA VAL A 270 4.95 -1.69 17.93
C VAL A 270 3.61 -1.98 18.63
N SER A 271 3.63 -2.49 19.87
CA SER A 271 2.42 -2.99 20.56
C SER A 271 1.74 -1.98 21.49
N GLY A 272 2.37 -0.85 21.82
CA GLY A 272 1.76 0.14 22.70
C GLY A 272 2.42 1.50 22.65
N GLY A 273 1.83 2.43 21.90
CA GLY A 273 2.27 3.83 21.87
C GLY A 273 2.39 4.46 23.26
N VAL A 274 1.56 4.02 24.22
CA VAL A 274 1.63 4.46 25.63
C VAL A 274 2.90 3.96 26.34
N LYS A 275 3.30 2.70 26.11
CA LYS A 275 4.49 2.11 26.76
C LYS A 275 5.79 2.67 26.17
N ALA A 276 5.83 2.87 24.85
CA ALA A 276 6.96 3.52 24.18
C ALA A 276 7.12 4.98 24.62
N ARG A 277 6.00 5.70 24.81
CA ARG A 277 6.00 7.09 25.31
C ARG A 277 6.47 7.16 26.77
N LEU A 278 5.99 6.25 27.62
CA LEU A 278 6.44 6.15 29.01
C LEU A 278 7.94 5.84 29.11
N LEU A 279 8.46 4.89 28.34
CA LEU A 279 9.90 4.58 28.32
C LEU A 279 10.75 5.75 27.81
N GLY A 280 10.24 6.51 26.83
CA GLY A 280 10.87 7.75 26.37
C GLY A 280 10.93 8.83 27.46
N GLU A 281 9.81 9.04 28.18
CA GLU A 281 9.77 9.97 29.32
C GLU A 281 10.72 9.55 30.45
N THR A 282 10.82 8.25 30.76
CA THR A 282 11.76 7.76 31.78
C THR A 282 13.22 7.98 31.38
N PHE A 283 13.55 7.79 30.09
CA PHE A 283 14.91 8.00 29.58
C PHE A 283 15.31 9.48 29.57
N GLU A 284 14.40 10.38 29.15
CA GLU A 284 14.56 11.83 29.23
C GLU A 284 14.80 12.30 30.68
N MET A 285 14.08 11.71 31.65
CA MET A 285 14.30 12.01 33.07
C MET A 285 15.68 11.58 33.56
N GLN A 286 16.18 10.41 33.14
CA GLN A 286 17.52 9.94 33.49
C GLN A 286 18.64 10.81 32.88
N LEU A 287 18.46 11.26 31.64
CA LEU A 287 19.39 12.19 30.97
C LEU A 287 19.44 13.54 31.67
N ARG A 288 18.27 14.06 32.08
CA ARG A 288 18.16 15.31 32.83
C ARG A 288 18.82 15.23 34.21
N GLU A 289 18.67 14.10 34.91
CA GLU A 289 19.42 13.85 36.16
C GLU A 289 20.93 13.74 35.93
N GLY A 290 21.37 13.15 34.81
CA GLY A 290 22.78 13.11 34.43
C GLY A 290 23.35 14.51 34.20
N TYR A 291 22.62 15.37 33.50
CA TYR A 291 23.01 16.76 33.23
C TYR A 291 23.11 17.61 34.51
N LEU A 292 22.19 17.39 35.47
CA LEU A 292 22.19 18.08 36.76
C LEU A 292 23.29 17.62 37.72
N ARG A 293 23.92 16.46 37.46
CA ARG A 293 25.04 15.95 38.25
C ARG A 293 26.41 16.36 37.72
N VAL A 294 26.49 17.04 36.57
CA VAL A 294 27.75 17.61 36.09
C VAL A 294 28.04 18.86 36.94
N PRO A 295 29.08 18.85 37.81
CA PRO A 295 29.39 20.02 38.60
C PRO A 295 29.82 21.15 37.67
N HIS A 296 29.17 22.31 37.78
CA HIS A 296 29.62 23.55 37.17
C HIS A 296 30.89 24.04 37.90
N GLU A 297 32.01 23.33 37.73
CA GLU A 297 33.33 23.81 38.10
C GLU A 297 34.16 23.94 36.82
N ALA A 298 34.00 25.08 36.16
CA ALA A 298 34.96 25.63 35.22
C ALA A 298 34.80 27.15 35.19
N THR A 299 35.31 27.80 36.24
CA THR A 299 35.89 29.14 36.16
C THR A 299 37.26 29.07 35.53
#